data_AF-A0A371IPI8-F1
#
_entry.id   AF-A0A371IPI8-F1
#
_cell.length_a   1.000
_cell.length_b   1.000
_cell.length_c   1.000
_cell.angle_alpha   90.00
_cell.angle_beta   90.00
_cell.angle_gamma   90.00
#
_symmetry.space_group_name_H-M   'P 1'
#
loop_
_entity.id
_entity.type
_entity.pdbx_description
1 polymer ?
#
loop_
_entity_poly.entity_id
_entity_poly.type
_entity_poly.pdbx_seq_one_letter_code
_entity_poly.pdbx_strand_id
1 'polypeptide(L)'
;MNLKKYKSYTFAEYRMIQNEDLKIVDKMIAHIKKNKKNYKRLVILVAIVLLNDTSIIFADTNLAAIDTLGSKMLEVVRVVGYWYSVIMCSVESIKAAMNGTTNNITSIIFKYSLLFGTFYFVPTIFDMIKTVF
;
A
#
# COMPACT_ATOMS: atom_id res chain seq x y z
N MET A 1 -26.19 -1.84 -42.25
CA MET A 1 -24.99 -1.17 -41.70
C MET A 1 -25.47 -0.19 -40.63
N ASN A 2 -25.34 -0.52 -39.33
CA ASN A 2 -25.83 0.30 -38.22
C ASN A 2 -24.72 1.22 -37.72
N LEU A 3 -24.79 2.52 -38.04
CA LEU A 3 -23.86 3.53 -37.54
C LEU A 3 -24.18 3.84 -36.08
N LYS A 4 -23.27 3.49 -35.15
CA LYS A 4 -23.35 3.93 -33.75
C LYS A 4 -23.33 5.46 -33.71
N LYS A 5 -24.39 6.09 -33.20
CA LYS A 5 -24.41 7.53 -32.92
C LYS A 5 -23.46 7.84 -31.77
N TYR A 6 -22.39 8.57 -32.04
CA TYR A 6 -21.52 9.13 -31.01
C TYR A 6 -22.11 10.46 -30.53
N LYS A 7 -22.28 10.62 -29.22
CA LYS A 7 -22.64 11.91 -28.63
C LYS A 7 -21.40 12.81 -28.64
N SER A 8 -21.44 13.87 -29.43
CA SER A 8 -20.42 14.93 -29.41
C SER A 8 -20.85 16.01 -28.41
N TYR A 9 -19.94 16.40 -27.52
CA TYR A 9 -20.14 17.49 -26.57
C TYR A 9 -19.26 18.67 -26.96
N THR A 10 -19.77 19.89 -26.77
CA THR A 10 -18.92 21.07 -26.79
C THR A 10 -18.04 21.12 -25.53
N PHE A 11 -16.92 21.83 -25.60
CA PHE A 11 -16.01 21.96 -24.45
C PHE A 11 -16.72 22.50 -23.19
N ALA A 12 -17.67 23.42 -23.37
CA ALA A 12 -18.46 23.98 -22.29
C ALA A 12 -19.38 22.94 -21.64
N GLU A 13 -20.07 22.11 -22.42
CA GLU A 13 -20.92 21.03 -21.92
C GLU A 13 -20.11 19.96 -21.21
N TYR A 14 -18.96 19.56 -21.77
CA TYR A 14 -18.05 18.62 -21.13
C TYR A 14 -17.58 19.12 -19.76
N ARG A 15 -17.22 20.40 -19.67
CA ARG A 15 -16.80 21.03 -18.41
C ARG A 15 -17.94 21.04 -17.39
N MET A 16 -19.18 21.24 -17.80
CA MET A 16 -20.33 21.21 -16.89
C MET A 16 -20.56 19.81 -16.33
N ILE A 17 -20.51 18.78 -17.17
CA ILE A 17 -20.64 17.37 -16.77
C ILE A 17 -19.52 16.99 -15.79
N GLN A 18 -18.27 17.34 -16.11
CA GLN A 18 -17.12 17.06 -15.24
C GLN A 18 -17.26 17.71 -13.86
N ASN A 19 -17.77 18.96 -13.81
CA ASN A 19 -18.01 19.64 -12.54
C ASN A 19 -19.16 19.00 -11.74
N GLU A 20 -20.18 18.46 -12.41
CA GLU A 20 -21.27 17.74 -11.75
C GLU A 20 -20.78 16.41 -11.16
N ASP A 21 -19.99 15.65 -11.93
CA ASP A 21 -19.37 14.41 -11.47
C ASP A 21 -18.48 14.65 -10.25
N LEU A 22 -17.65 15.70 -10.28
CA LEU A 22 -16.82 16.09 -9.13
C LEU A 22 -17.66 16.42 -7.88
N LYS A 23 -18.78 17.14 -8.04
CA LYS A 23 -19.68 17.44 -6.92
C LYS A 23 -20.31 16.18 -6.32
N ILE A 24 -20.66 15.20 -7.16
CA ILE A 24 -21.22 13.92 -6.70
C ILE A 24 -20.17 13.16 -5.88
N VAL A 25 -18.93 13.09 -6.38
CA VAL A 25 -17.80 12.45 -5.68
C VAL A 25 -17.55 13.13 -4.34
N ASP A 26 -17.49 14.46 -4.30
CA ASP A 26 -17.32 15.21 -3.05
C ASP A 26 -18.43 14.92 -2.03
N LYS A 27 -19.67 14.81 -2.49
CA LYS A 27 -20.82 14.48 -1.64
C LYS A 27 -20.72 13.06 -1.06
N MET A 28 -20.26 12.09 -1.86
CA MET A 28 -20.04 10.72 -1.40
C MET A 28 -18.90 10.66 -0.38
N ILE A 29 -17.77 11.33 -0.64
CA ILE A 29 -16.64 11.42 0.29
C ILE A 29 -17.08 12.07 1.60
N ALA A 30 -17.87 13.14 1.55
CA ALA A 30 -18.42 13.79 2.73
C ALA A 30 -19.28 12.85 3.57
N HIS A 31 -20.08 12.00 2.94
CA HIS A 31 -20.88 10.98 3.63
C HIS A 31 -19.99 9.93 4.32
N ILE A 32 -18.94 9.46 3.64
CA ILE A 32 -17.98 8.48 4.17
C ILE A 32 -17.16 9.10 5.32
N LYS A 33 -16.81 10.39 5.22
CA LYS A 33 -16.05 11.12 6.24
C LYS A 33 -16.76 11.17 7.60
N LYS A 34 -18.10 11.10 7.62
CA LYS A 34 -18.87 10.98 8.88
C LYS A 34 -18.48 9.72 9.66
N ASN A 35 -18.09 8.65 8.97
CA ASN A 35 -17.60 7.42 9.59
C ASN A 35 -16.06 7.34 9.51
N LYS A 36 -15.39 7.71 10.60
CA LYS A 36 -13.91 7.71 10.69
C LYS A 36 -13.27 6.37 10.33
N LYS A 37 -13.93 5.22 10.59
CA LYS A 37 -13.40 3.88 10.27
C LYS A 37 -13.40 3.63 8.77
N ASN A 38 -14.50 3.95 8.09
CA ASN A 38 -14.62 3.77 6.64
C ASN A 38 -13.81 4.80 5.86
N TYR A 39 -13.69 6.03 6.36
CA TYR A 39 -12.83 7.04 5.77
C TYR A 39 -11.36 6.63 5.78
N LYS A 40 -10.85 6.10 6.90
CA LYS A 40 -9.48 5.56 6.98
C LYS A 40 -9.25 4.43 5.97
N ARG A 41 -10.22 3.51 5.84
CA ARG A 41 -10.15 2.42 4.84
C ARG A 41 -10.08 2.96 3.41
N LEU A 42 -10.90 3.95 3.07
CA LEU A 42 -10.90 4.59 1.76
C LEU A 42 -9.54 5.26 1.47
N VAL A 43 -8.99 6.01 2.42
CA VAL A 43 -7.69 6.68 2.27
C VAL A 43 -6.57 5.65 2.05
N ILE A 44 -6.57 4.54 2.79
CA ILE A 44 -5.59 3.45 2.61
C ILE A 44 -5.73 2.83 1.22
N LEU A 45 -6.96 2.55 0.77
CA LEU A 45 -7.21 1.99 -0.57
C LEU A 45 -6.74 2.94 -1.68
N VAL A 46 -7.06 4.23 -1.58
CA VAL A 46 -6.62 5.23 -2.55
C VAL A 46 -5.11 5.37 -2.55
N ALA A 47 -4.47 5.39 -1.37
CA ALA A 47 -3.01 5.43 -1.28
C ALA A 47 -2.37 4.20 -1.93
N ILE A 48 -2.90 2.99 -1.68
CA ILE A 48 -2.42 1.77 -2.32
C ILE A 48 -2.57 1.85 -3.84
N VAL A 49 -3.72 2.29 -4.35
CA VAL A 49 -3.97 2.40 -5.79
C VAL A 49 -3.07 3.45 -6.44
N LEU A 50 -2.87 4.61 -5.81
CA LEU A 50 -2.03 5.68 -6.36
C LEU A 50 -0.52 5.38 -6.27
N LEU A 51 -0.08 4.63 -5.26
CA LEU A 51 1.32 4.17 -5.15
C LEU A 51 1.66 3.10 -6.19
N ASN A 52 0.66 2.44 -6.76
CA ASN A 52 0.82 1.49 -7.85
C ASN A 52 0.42 2.17 -9.16
N ASP A 53 1.33 2.97 -9.73
CA ASP A 53 1.17 3.64 -11.04
C ASP A 53 0.34 2.79 -12.01
N THR A 54 -0.78 3.35 -12.44
CA THR A 54 -1.90 2.65 -13.06
C THR A 54 -1.63 2.33 -14.53
N SER A 55 -1.01 1.19 -14.80
CA SER A 55 -1.32 0.45 -16.03
C SER A 55 -2.68 -0.23 -15.83
N ILE A 56 -3.70 0.35 -16.48
CA ILE A 56 -5.07 -0.15 -16.71
C ILE A 56 -5.26 -1.61 -16.27
N ILE A 57 -5.85 -1.83 -15.10
CA ILE A 57 -6.20 -3.17 -14.64
C ILE A 57 -7.48 -3.57 -15.37
N PHE A 58 -7.33 -4.29 -16.48
CA PHE A 58 -8.42 -5.11 -17.01
C PHE A 58 -8.71 -6.18 -15.96
N ALA A 59 -9.99 -6.43 -15.67
CA ALA A 59 -10.42 -7.55 -14.84
C ALA A 59 -10.13 -8.86 -15.59
N ASP A 60 -8.87 -9.25 -15.64
CA ASP A 60 -8.43 -10.54 -16.12
C ASP A 60 -8.55 -11.52 -14.93
N THR A 61 -9.16 -12.68 -15.15
CA THR A 61 -9.28 -13.77 -14.16
C THR A 61 -7.92 -14.44 -13.86
N ASN A 62 -6.84 -13.85 -14.34
CA ASN A 62 -5.49 -14.37 -14.24
C ASN A 62 -4.91 -14.11 -12.84
N LEU A 63 -4.71 -15.19 -12.07
CA LEU A 63 -4.07 -15.14 -10.75
C LEU A 63 -2.67 -14.51 -10.79
N ALA A 64 -2.01 -14.47 -11.95
CA ALA A 64 -0.71 -13.81 -12.11
C ALA A 64 -0.74 -12.31 -11.77
N ALA A 65 -1.86 -11.62 -12.00
CA ALA A 65 -2.02 -10.22 -11.61
C ALA A 65 -2.08 -10.07 -10.08
N ILE A 66 -2.69 -11.03 -9.39
CA ILE A 66 -2.76 -11.08 -7.91
C ILE A 66 -1.38 -11.35 -7.32
N ASP A 67 -0.63 -12.29 -7.89
CA ASP A 67 0.75 -12.56 -7.45
C ASP A 67 1.65 -11.33 -7.66
N THR A 68 1.53 -10.66 -8.82
CA THR A 68 2.28 -9.41 -9.10
C THR A 68 1.96 -8.31 -8.09
N LEU A 69 0.68 -8.15 -7.75
CA LEU A 69 0.25 -7.20 -6.71
C LEU A 69 0.81 -7.57 -5.34
N GLY A 70 0.79 -8.86 -5.00
CA GLY A 70 1.36 -9.39 -3.76
C GLY A 70 2.86 -9.10 -3.64
N SER A 71 3.62 -9.31 -4.71
CA SER A 71 5.06 -9.00 -4.75
C SER A 71 5.33 -7.50 -4.56
N LYS A 72 4.56 -6.63 -5.22
CA LYS A 72 4.69 -5.17 -5.04
C LYS A 72 4.33 -4.72 -3.62
N MET A 73 3.27 -5.27 -3.03
CA MET A 73 2.93 -4.98 -1.63
C MET A 73 4.01 -5.42 -0.67
N LEU A 74 4.62 -6.59 -0.90
CA LEU A 74 5.72 -7.09 -0.09
C LEU A 74 6.95 -6.16 -0.19
N GLU A 75 7.23 -5.61 -1.36
CA GLU A 75 8.29 -4.61 -1.55
C GLU A 75 8.03 -3.34 -0.71
N VAL A 76 6.80 -2.82 -0.73
CA VAL A 76 6.42 -1.67 0.11
C VAL A 76 6.60 -1.99 1.59
N VAL A 77 6.14 -3.18 2.04
CA VAL A 77 6.30 -3.61 3.44
C VAL A 77 7.78 -3.74 3.83
N ARG A 78 8.65 -4.23 2.93
CA ARG A 78 10.09 -4.32 3.18
C ARG A 78 10.74 -2.95 3.34
N VAL A 79 10.39 -1.98 2.48
CA VAL A 79 10.91 -0.60 2.59
C VAL A 79 10.45 0.06 3.89
N VAL A 80 9.17 -0.04 4.23
CA VAL A 80 8.62 0.51 5.47
C VAL A 80 9.23 -0.19 6.69
N GLY A 81 9.33 -1.53 6.65
CA GLY A 81 9.92 -2.36 7.70
C GLY A 81 11.40 -2.06 7.94
N TYR A 82 12.18 -1.80 6.88
CA TYR A 82 13.58 -1.37 6.98
C TYR A 82 13.70 -0.08 7.79
N TRP A 83 13.01 0.99 7.36
CA TRP A 83 13.08 2.28 8.03
C TRP A 83 12.52 2.23 9.45
N TYR A 84 11.45 1.47 9.68
CA TYR A 84 10.91 1.23 11.01
C TYR A 84 11.94 0.58 11.94
N SER A 85 12.60 -0.51 11.49
CA SER A 85 13.60 -1.21 12.27
C SER A 85 14.82 -0.34 12.57
N VAL A 86 15.28 0.46 11.62
CA VAL A 86 16.40 1.41 11.83
C VAL A 86 16.05 2.43 12.91
N ILE A 87 14.91 3.13 12.76
CA ILE A 87 14.51 4.18 13.69
C ILE A 87 14.31 3.61 15.11
N MET A 88 13.59 2.50 15.23
CA MET A 88 13.31 1.89 16.52
C MET A 88 14.56 1.30 17.18
N CYS A 89 15.45 0.69 16.40
CA CYS A 89 16.74 0.21 16.91
C CYS A 89 17.55 1.39 17.47
N SER A 90 17.65 2.51 16.75
CA SER A 90 18.37 3.69 17.23
C SER A 90 17.77 4.23 18.53
N VAL A 91 16.45 4.36 18.61
CA VAL A 91 15.76 4.86 19.82
C VAL A 91 16.00 3.96 21.02
N GLU A 92 15.88 2.64 20.86
CA GLU A 92 16.12 1.69 21.95
C GLU A 92 17.59 1.62 22.35
N SER A 93 18.52 1.67 21.40
CA SER A 93 19.96 1.69 21.70
C SER A 93 20.35 2.94 22.49
N ILE A 94 19.80 4.11 22.15
CA ILE A 94 20.01 5.35 22.92
C ILE A 94 19.48 5.19 24.35
N LYS A 95 18.26 4.64 24.51
CA LYS A 95 17.70 4.38 25.85
C LYS A 95 18.55 3.40 26.66
N ALA A 96 19.07 2.34 26.04
CA ALA A 96 19.95 1.40 26.69
C ALA A 96 21.29 2.04 27.11
N ALA A 97 21.85 2.92 26.27
CA ALA A 97 23.04 3.69 26.61
C ALA A 97 22.81 4.65 27.78
N MET A 98 21.64 5.32 27.83
CA MET A 98 21.26 6.19 28.95
C MET A 98 21.10 5.42 30.28
N ASN A 99 20.70 4.15 30.23
CA ASN A 99 20.57 3.29 31.40
C ASN A 99 21.92 2.71 31.89
N GLY A 100 23.04 3.01 31.21
CA GLY A 100 24.39 2.63 31.64
C GLY A 100 24.78 1.16 31.41
N THR A 101 23.92 0.34 30.81
CA THR A 101 24.19 -1.09 30.55
C THR A 101 24.40 -1.35 29.05
N THR A 102 25.64 -1.61 28.64
CA THR A 102 26.01 -1.85 27.23
C THR A 102 25.63 -3.25 26.73
N ASN A 103 25.51 -4.24 27.61
CA ASN A 103 25.16 -5.63 27.25
C ASN A 103 23.79 -5.75 26.54
N ASN A 104 22.88 -4.80 26.77
CA ASN A 104 21.55 -4.82 26.17
C ASN A 104 21.55 -4.34 24.70
N ILE A 105 22.55 -3.57 24.27
CA ILE A 105 22.59 -2.97 22.93
C ILE A 105 22.70 -4.06 21.86
N THR A 106 23.56 -5.07 22.08
CA THR A 106 23.72 -6.19 21.15
C THR A 106 22.41 -6.98 20.98
N SER A 107 21.68 -7.24 22.08
CA SER A 107 20.37 -7.91 22.01
C SER A 107 19.33 -7.07 21.27
N ILE A 108 19.36 -5.74 21.41
CA ILE A 108 18.48 -4.82 20.67
C ILE A 108 18.77 -4.92 19.17
N ILE A 109 20.05 -4.88 18.77
CA ILE A 109 20.45 -4.99 17.35
C ILE A 109 20.00 -6.33 16.77
N PHE A 110 20.20 -7.44 17.49
CA PHE A 110 19.73 -8.75 17.06
C PHE A 110 18.21 -8.83 16.91
N LYS A 111 17.45 -8.24 17.85
CA LYS A 111 15.98 -8.20 17.79
C LYS A 111 15.49 -7.56 16.49
N TYR A 112 16.01 -6.40 16.15
CA TYR A 112 15.58 -5.67 14.94
C TYR A 112 16.14 -6.29 13.66
N SER A 113 17.32 -6.91 13.72
CA SER A 113 17.89 -7.67 12.59
C SER A 113 17.05 -8.90 12.26
N LEU A 114 16.61 -9.67 13.27
CA LEU A 114 15.73 -10.82 13.10
C LEU A 114 14.34 -10.42 12.60
N LEU A 115 13.79 -9.32 13.11
CA LEU A 115 12.52 -8.76 12.66
C LEU A 115 12.57 -8.34 11.19
N PHE A 116 13.65 -7.70 10.76
CA PHE A 116 13.83 -7.38 9.35
C PHE A 116 14.05 -8.64 8.50
N GLY A 117 14.87 -9.57 8.99
CA GLY A 117 15.16 -10.83 8.32
C GLY A 117 13.91 -11.67 8.02
N THR A 118 12.91 -11.60 8.90
CA THR A 118 11.64 -12.33 8.72
C THR A 118 10.86 -11.85 7.48
N PHE A 119 10.94 -10.56 7.11
CA PHE A 119 10.30 -10.04 5.89
C PHE A 119 10.94 -10.55 4.58
N TYR A 120 12.14 -11.13 4.65
CA TYR A 120 12.81 -11.77 3.51
C TYR A 120 12.68 -13.29 3.57
N PHE A 121 12.85 -13.85 4.76
CA PHE A 121 12.89 -15.28 4.96
C PHE A 121 11.50 -15.94 4.82
N VAL A 122 10.46 -15.34 5.41
CA VAL A 122 9.11 -15.93 5.39
C VAL A 122 8.54 -16.05 3.97
N PRO A 123 8.58 -14.99 3.13
CA PRO A 123 8.12 -15.11 1.74
C PRO A 123 8.89 -16.17 0.96
N THR A 124 10.22 -16.23 1.14
CA THR A 124 11.07 -17.21 0.45
C THR A 124 10.68 -18.65 0.81
N ILE A 125 10.42 -18.94 2.10
CA ILE A 125 9.93 -20.26 2.51
C ILE A 125 8.59 -20.59 1.88
N PHE A 126 7.65 -19.62 1.87
CA PHE A 126 6.32 -19.86 1.32
C PHE A 126 6.37 -20.10 -0.19
N ASP A 127 7.23 -19.39 -0.91
CA ASP A 127 7.46 -19.62 -2.34
C ASP A 127 8.09 -20.98 -2.60
N MET A 128 9.02 -21.43 -1.74
CA MET A 128 9.58 -22.79 -1.81
C MET A 128 8.50 -23.86 -1.58
N ILE A 129 7.61 -23.69 -0.60
CA ILE A 129 6.49 -24.61 -0.36
C ILE A 129 5.57 -24.66 -1.58
N LYS A 130 5.18 -23.51 -2.13
CA LYS A 130 4.38 -23.43 -3.37
C LYS A 130 5.04 -24.06 -4.59
N THR A 131 6.37 -24.12 -4.62
CA THR A 131 7.12 -24.72 -5.72
C THR A 131 7.18 -26.25 -5.60
N VAL A 132 7.18 -26.76 -4.37
CA VAL A 132 7.30 -28.19 -4.08
C VAL A 132 5.94 -28.92 -4.11
N PHE A 133 4.86 -28.25 -3.76
CA PHE A 133 3.49 -28.79 -3.71
C PHE A 133 2.61 -28.20 -4.82
#